data_AF-A0A4Y8CD06-F1
#
_entry.id   AF-A0A4Y8CD06-F1
#
_cell.length_a   1.000
_cell.length_b   1.000
_cell.length_c   1.000
_cell.angle_alpha   90.00
_cell.angle_beta   90.00
_cell.angle_gamma   90.00
#
_symmetry.space_group_name_H-M   'P 1'
#
loop_
_entity.id
_entity.type
_entity.pdbx_description
1 polymer ?
#
loop_
_entity_poly.entity_id
_entity_poly.type
_entity_poly.pdbx_seq_one_letter_code
_entity_poly.pdbx_strand_id
1 'polypeptide(L)'
;MRTYFSKIGFVLAVAGGAVGLGNAWKFPTLSAENGGFVFVLLYLFFTLTIGFSIFLAEVAMGRLSKSDLANAYSNLAIKYGNRWRYGGVFMLGGIFVLSFYLVIMGWVLKYTVVSLYYLPKTLDEAASNFQNLITTNLTSSVFFF
;
A
#
# COMPACT_ATOMS: atom_id res chain seq x y z
N MET A 1 -12.64 -7.33 -23.85
CA MET A 1 -11.82 -6.66 -22.83
C MET A 1 -10.59 -7.52 -22.59
N ARG A 2 -9.41 -6.96 -22.91
CA ARG A 2 -8.04 -7.55 -23.02
C ARG A 2 -7.89 -9.07 -22.88
N THR A 3 -7.96 -9.72 -24.03
CA THR A 3 -7.30 -10.98 -24.37
C THR A 3 -5.80 -10.88 -24.03
N TYR A 4 -5.25 -11.90 -23.35
CA TYR A 4 -3.82 -12.09 -22.98
C TYR A 4 -3.28 -11.44 -21.69
N PHE A 5 -4.00 -11.52 -20.57
CA PHE A 5 -3.31 -11.43 -19.28
C PHE A 5 -2.68 -12.79 -18.94
N SER A 6 -1.36 -12.90 -19.10
CA SER A 6 -0.60 -14.11 -18.76
C SER A 6 -0.75 -14.42 -17.27
N LYS A 7 -0.71 -15.71 -16.89
CA LYS A 7 -0.67 -16.15 -15.49
C LYS A 7 0.46 -15.45 -14.72
N ILE A 8 1.59 -15.25 -15.39
CA ILE A 8 2.75 -14.54 -14.82
C ILE A 8 2.44 -13.05 -14.63
N GLY A 9 1.78 -12.41 -15.60
CA GLY A 9 1.35 -11.02 -15.48
C GLY A 9 0.42 -10.80 -14.28
N PHE A 10 -0.46 -11.77 -14.01
CA PHE A 10 -1.30 -11.75 -12.81
C PHE A 10 -0.50 -11.86 -11.51
N VAL A 11 0.41 -12.82 -11.42
CA VAL A 11 1.25 -12.98 -10.24
C VAL A 11 2.10 -11.73 -10.00
N LEU A 12 2.70 -11.15 -11.05
CA LEU A 12 3.52 -9.94 -10.94
C LEU A 12 2.70 -8.72 -10.52
N ALA A 13 1.49 -8.54 -11.05
CA ALA A 13 0.62 -7.43 -10.66
C ALA A 13 0.18 -7.54 -9.19
N VAL A 14 -0.17 -8.74 -8.73
CA VAL A 14 -0.52 -8.99 -7.33
C VAL A 14 0.70 -8.80 -6.42
N ALA A 15 1.86 -9.34 -6.80
CA ALA A 15 3.09 -9.19 -6.04
C ALA A 15 3.52 -7.71 -5.93
N GLY A 16 3.45 -6.96 -7.03
CA GLY A 16 3.74 -5.52 -7.04
C GLY A 16 2.76 -4.69 -6.24
N GLY A 17 1.50 -5.11 -6.13
CA GLY A 17 0.51 -4.46 -5.25
C GLY A 17 0.72 -4.78 -3.76
N ALA A 18 1.24 -5.96 -3.44
CA ALA A 18 1.47 -6.40 -2.06
C ALA A 18 2.84 -5.95 -1.49
N VAL A 19 3.86 -5.81 -2.35
CA VAL A 19 5.21 -5.39 -1.95
C VAL A 19 5.34 -3.87 -2.12
N GLY A 20 5.53 -3.15 -1.03
CA GLY A 20 5.69 -1.69 -1.09
C GLY A 20 6.30 -1.07 0.17
N LEU A 21 6.10 0.24 0.31
CA LEU A 21 6.65 1.07 1.40
C LEU A 21 6.30 0.56 2.81
N GLY A 22 5.13 -0.06 2.98
CA GLY A 22 4.74 -0.67 4.25
C GLY A 22 5.75 -1.71 4.74
N ASN A 23 6.25 -2.57 3.85
CA ASN A 23 7.24 -3.58 4.21
C ASN A 23 8.64 -2.99 4.39
N ALA A 24 8.96 -1.91 3.65
CA ALA A 24 10.28 -1.28 3.71
C ALA A 24 10.49 -0.40 4.95
N TRP A 25 9.45 0.27 5.43
CA TRP A 25 9.56 1.26 6.51
C TRP A 25 8.68 0.94 7.73
N LYS A 26 7.40 0.64 7.52
CA LYS A 26 6.46 0.46 8.63
C LYS A 26 6.67 -0.87 9.38
N PHE A 27 7.00 -1.94 8.66
CA PHE A 27 7.22 -3.24 9.28
C PHE A 27 8.47 -3.28 10.18
N PRO A 28 9.66 -2.79 9.76
CA PRO A 28 10.84 -2.79 10.62
C PRO A 28 10.66 -1.92 11.87
N THR A 29 10.02 -0.75 11.73
CA THR A 29 9.74 0.15 12.85
C THR A 29 8.82 -0.49 13.88
N LEU A 30 7.70 -1.07 13.45
CA LEU A 30 6.80 -1.80 14.34
C LEU A 30 7.46 -3.02 14.97
N SER A 31 8.23 -3.80 14.21
CA SER A 31 8.95 -4.96 14.74
C SER A 31 9.94 -4.53 15.83
N ALA A 32 10.73 -3.48 15.58
CA ALA A 32 11.68 -2.97 16.56
C ALA A 32 11.00 -2.50 17.86
N GLU A 33 9.86 -1.82 17.76
CA GLU A 33 9.12 -1.30 18.92
C GLU A 33 8.36 -2.38 19.70
N ASN A 34 7.87 -3.44 19.04
CA ASN A 34 6.94 -4.42 19.62
C ASN A 34 7.59 -5.77 20.02
N GLY A 35 8.88 -5.77 20.37
CA GLY A 35 9.56 -6.97 20.86
C GLY A 35 10.23 -7.83 19.77
N GLY A 36 10.53 -7.23 18.62
CA GLY A 36 11.39 -7.79 17.58
C GLY A 36 10.90 -9.14 17.06
N PHE A 37 11.65 -10.19 17.37
CA PHE A 37 11.39 -11.54 16.84
C PHE A 37 10.02 -12.12 17.26
N VAL A 38 9.55 -11.84 18.48
CA VAL A 38 8.25 -12.34 18.94
C VAL A 38 7.11 -11.73 18.13
N PHE A 39 7.21 -10.43 17.82
CA PHE A 39 6.28 -9.75 16.92
C PHE A 39 6.28 -10.38 15.53
N VAL A 40 7.47 -10.69 14.98
CA VAL A 40 7.59 -11.31 13.65
C VAL A 40 6.91 -12.68 13.60
N LEU A 41 7.05 -13.51 14.63
CA LEU A 41 6.39 -14.82 14.69
C LEU A 41 4.85 -14.68 14.69
N LEU A 42 4.31 -13.79 15.51
CA LEU A 42 2.87 -13.53 15.55
C LEU A 42 2.38 -12.93 14.22
N TYR A 43 3.12 -11.98 13.66
CA TYR A 43 2.84 -11.40 12.35
C TYR A 43 2.76 -12.47 11.26
N LEU A 44 3.72 -13.40 11.22
CA LEU A 44 3.74 -14.48 10.23
C LEU A 44 2.54 -15.43 10.43
N PHE A 45 2.23 -15.78 11.68
CA PHE A 45 1.08 -16.63 12.00
C PHE A 45 -0.24 -16.01 11.53
N PHE A 46 -0.49 -14.74 11.86
CA PHE A 46 -1.72 -14.05 11.43
C PHE A 46 -1.76 -13.78 9.92
N THR A 47 -0.61 -13.49 9.31
CA THR A 47 -0.51 -13.31 7.85
C THR A 47 -0.86 -14.59 7.10
N LEU A 48 -0.31 -15.74 7.51
CA LEU A 48 -0.56 -17.02 6.85
C LEU A 48 -1.97 -17.58 7.11
N THR A 49 -2.58 -17.24 8.24
CA THR A 49 -3.93 -17.73 8.57
C THR A 49 -5.00 -16.78 8.08
N ILE A 50 -5.06 -15.56 8.63
CA ILE A 50 -6.11 -14.58 8.35
C ILE A 50 -5.83 -13.87 7.02
N GLY A 51 -4.62 -13.33 6.85
CA GLY A 51 -4.26 -12.55 5.66
C GLY A 51 -4.39 -13.37 4.38
N PHE A 52 -3.84 -14.58 4.37
CA PHE A 52 -3.89 -15.46 3.21
C PHE A 52 -5.32 -15.94 2.89
N SER A 53 -6.14 -16.24 3.91
CA SER A 53 -7.54 -16.63 3.70
C SER A 53 -8.36 -15.50 3.10
N ILE A 54 -8.19 -14.26 3.59
CA ILE A 54 -8.86 -13.07 3.05
C ILE A 54 -8.40 -12.82 1.61
N PHE A 55 -7.09 -12.90 1.35
CA PHE A 55 -6.53 -12.72 0.01
C PHE A 55 -7.14 -13.73 -1.00
N LEU A 56 -7.23 -15.01 -0.63
CA LEU A 56 -7.86 -16.02 -1.48
C LEU A 56 -9.34 -15.72 -1.72
N ALA A 57 -10.07 -15.27 -0.69
CA ALA A 57 -11.47 -14.88 -0.80
C ALA A 57 -11.65 -13.70 -1.77
N GLU A 58 -10.82 -12.65 -1.67
CA GLU A 58 -10.86 -11.48 -2.56
C GLU A 58 -10.58 -11.86 -4.02
N VAL A 59 -9.55 -12.68 -4.25
CA VAL A 59 -9.23 -13.18 -5.60
C VAL A 59 -10.37 -14.03 -6.16
N ALA A 60 -10.98 -14.90 -5.35
CA ALA A 60 -12.12 -15.71 -5.77
C ALA A 60 -13.34 -14.84 -6.10
N MET A 61 -13.68 -13.86 -5.25
CA MET A 61 -14.78 -12.93 -5.47
C MET A 61 -14.58 -12.10 -6.75
N GLY A 62 -13.37 -11.59 -6.99
CA GLY A 62 -13.05 -10.85 -8.22
C GLY A 62 -13.21 -11.71 -9.48
N ARG A 63 -12.79 -12.98 -9.42
CA ARG A 63 -12.92 -13.92 -10.55
C ARG A 63 -14.36 -14.34 -10.82
N LEU A 64 -15.17 -14.51 -9.79
CA LEU A 64 -16.58 -14.92 -9.91
C LEU A 64 -17.46 -13.77 -10.39
N SER A 65 -17.27 -12.57 -9.83
CA SER A 65 -18.10 -11.41 -10.16
C SER A 65 -17.70 -10.70 -11.46
N LYS A 66 -16.41 -10.74 -11.83
CA LYS A 66 -15.84 -10.00 -12.97
C LYS A 66 -16.24 -8.51 -12.99
N SER A 67 -16.38 -7.92 -11.82
CA SER A 67 -16.89 -6.55 -11.62
C SER A 67 -16.15 -5.83 -10.49
N ASP A 68 -16.27 -4.51 -10.44
CA ASP A 68 -15.69 -3.68 -9.35
C ASP A 68 -16.26 -4.04 -7.97
N LEU A 69 -15.56 -3.73 -6.89
CA LEU A 69 -15.88 -4.18 -5.52
C LEU A 69 -17.36 -3.96 -5.11
N ALA A 70 -17.90 -2.76 -5.34
CA ALA A 70 -19.30 -2.45 -5.01
C ALA A 70 -20.29 -3.32 -5.79
N ASN A 71 -20.02 -3.55 -7.07
CA ASN A 71 -20.83 -4.40 -7.94
C ASN A 71 -20.62 -5.88 -7.61
N ALA A 72 -19.41 -6.29 -7.21
CA ALA A 72 -19.11 -7.65 -6.79
C ALA A 72 -19.96 -8.06 -5.59
N TYR A 73 -20.09 -7.18 -4.59
CA TYR A 73 -20.98 -7.41 -3.45
C TYR A 73 -22.45 -7.53 -3.85
N SER A 74 -22.93 -6.69 -4.77
CA SER A 74 -24.31 -6.77 -5.24
C SER A 74 -24.58 -8.03 -6.08
N ASN A 75 -23.62 -8.42 -6.93
CA ASN A 75 -23.75 -9.52 -7.90
C ASN A 75 -23.63 -10.90 -7.23
N LEU A 76 -22.79 -11.03 -6.21
CA LEU A 76 -22.57 -12.29 -5.50
C LEU A 76 -23.51 -12.48 -4.29
N ALA A 77 -24.27 -11.45 -3.91
CA ALA A 77 -25.20 -11.53 -2.79
C ALA A 77 -26.41 -12.40 -3.13
N ILE A 78 -26.64 -13.44 -2.31
CA ILE A 78 -27.81 -14.34 -2.43
C ILE A 78 -29.12 -13.60 -2.11
N LYS A 79 -29.08 -12.59 -1.23
CA LYS A 79 -30.26 -11.80 -0.81
C LYS A 79 -29.89 -10.34 -0.59
N TYR A 80 -30.79 -9.43 -0.98
CA TYR A 80 -30.64 -7.97 -0.82
C TYR A 80 -29.39 -7.36 -1.49
N GLY A 81 -29.05 -7.76 -2.73
CA GLY A 81 -27.84 -7.27 -3.43
C GLY A 81 -27.67 -5.75 -3.43
N ASN A 82 -28.77 -4.99 -3.57
CA ASN A 82 -28.71 -3.52 -3.56
C ASN A 82 -28.27 -2.94 -2.19
N ARG A 83 -28.50 -3.66 -1.07
CA ARG A 83 -27.99 -3.26 0.25
C ARG A 83 -26.51 -3.62 0.42
N TRP A 84 -26.08 -4.76 -0.11
CA TRP A 84 -24.67 -5.16 -0.10
C TRP A 84 -23.78 -4.23 -0.93
N ARG A 85 -24.35 -3.53 -1.92
CA ARG A 85 -23.65 -2.49 -2.69
C ARG A 85 -23.05 -1.39 -1.81
N TYR A 86 -23.68 -1.06 -0.67
CA TYR A 86 -23.13 -0.08 0.27
C TYR A 86 -21.82 -0.52 0.93
N GLY A 87 -21.50 -1.83 0.92
CA GLY A 87 -20.18 -2.33 1.31
C GLY A 87 -19.05 -1.82 0.41
N GLY A 88 -19.37 -1.29 -0.77
CA GLY A 88 -18.40 -0.61 -1.63
C GLY A 88 -17.76 0.64 -1.00
N VAL A 89 -18.32 1.18 0.09
CA VAL A 89 -17.75 2.33 0.83
C VAL A 89 -16.32 2.04 1.31
N PHE A 90 -15.95 0.78 1.56
CA PHE A 90 -14.58 0.41 1.94
C PHE A 90 -13.53 0.75 0.88
N MET A 91 -13.92 0.99 -0.39
CA MET A 91 -12.99 1.51 -1.42
C MET A 91 -12.39 2.86 -1.03
N LEU A 92 -13.12 3.69 -0.27
CA LEU A 92 -12.60 4.96 0.23
C LEU A 92 -11.36 4.78 1.13
N GLY A 93 -11.28 3.66 1.86
CA GLY A 93 -10.09 3.34 2.65
C GLY A 93 -8.83 3.25 1.79
N GLY A 94 -8.92 2.64 0.61
CA GLY A 94 -7.82 2.59 -0.35
C GLY A 94 -7.41 3.98 -0.85
N ILE A 95 -8.36 4.89 -1.06
CA ILE A 95 -8.09 6.27 -1.46
C ILE A 95 -7.37 7.04 -0.35
N PHE A 96 -7.81 6.89 0.91
CA PHE A 96 -7.12 7.51 2.05
C PHE A 96 -5.74 6.94 2.27
N VAL A 97 -5.53 5.64 2.04
CA VAL A 97 -4.20 5.05 2.11
C VAL A 97 -3.31 5.59 0.99
N LEU A 98 -3.84 5.69 -0.23
CA LEU A 98 -3.12 6.22 -1.36
C LEU A 98 -2.68 7.68 -1.14
N SER A 99 -3.51 8.52 -0.54
CA SER A 99 -3.18 9.94 -0.35
C SER A 99 -1.91 10.15 0.47
N PHE A 100 -1.73 9.45 1.60
CA PHE A 100 -0.49 9.57 2.37
C PHE A 100 0.67 8.76 1.78
N TYR A 101 0.39 7.70 0.99
CA TYR A 101 1.44 6.97 0.27
C TYR A 101 2.10 7.83 -0.81
N LEU A 102 1.33 8.68 -1.50
CA LEU A 102 1.86 9.62 -2.50
C LEU A 102 2.87 10.60 -1.91
N VAL A 103 2.57 11.11 -0.72
CA VAL A 103 3.48 11.98 0.05
C VAL A 103 4.83 11.32 0.29
N ILE A 104 4.81 10.10 0.83
CA ILE A 104 6.05 9.36 1.16
C ILE A 104 6.81 9.01 -0.13
N MET A 105 6.10 8.63 -1.20
CA MET A 105 6.70 8.39 -2.51
C MET A 105 7.42 9.64 -3.03
N GLY A 106 6.84 10.82 -2.86
CA GLY A 106 7.45 12.09 -3.23
C GLY A 106 8.77 12.36 -2.49
N TRP A 107 8.84 12.04 -1.19
CA TRP A 107 10.09 12.10 -0.43
C TRP A 107 11.13 11.13 -1.00
N VAL A 108 10.75 9.89 -1.26
CA VAL A 108 11.66 8.87 -1.83
C VAL A 108 12.20 9.31 -3.19
N LEU A 109 11.35 9.87 -4.07
CA LEU A 109 11.79 10.39 -5.37
C LEU A 109 12.77 11.56 -5.22
N LYS A 110 12.48 12.52 -4.34
CA LYS A 110 13.40 13.65 -4.06
C LYS A 110 14.75 13.13 -3.57
N TYR A 111 14.76 12.24 -2.58
CA TYR A 111 16.01 11.69 -2.04
C TYR A 111 16.74 10.79 -3.02
N THR A 112 16.03 10.12 -3.93
CA THR A 112 16.66 9.38 -5.04
C THR A 112 17.43 10.34 -5.94
N VAL A 113 16.81 11.46 -6.35
CA VAL A 113 17.49 12.48 -7.17
C VAL A 113 18.66 13.10 -6.41
N VAL A 114 18.45 13.51 -5.15
CA VAL A 114 19.52 14.06 -4.30
C VAL A 114 20.69 13.07 -4.19
N SER A 115 20.41 11.78 -4.02
CA SER A 115 21.48 10.76 -3.89
C SER A 115 22.39 10.64 -5.12
N LEU A 116 21.90 11.03 -6.31
CA LEU A 116 22.69 11.02 -7.54
C LEU A 116 23.62 12.23 -7.66
N TYR A 117 23.31 13.35 -7.01
CA TYR A 117 24.07 14.60 -7.13
C TYR A 117 24.88 14.94 -5.87
N TYR A 118 24.28 14.76 -4.69
CA TYR A 118 24.84 15.20 -3.41
C TYR A 118 24.42 14.28 -2.25
N LEU A 119 25.40 13.69 -1.57
CA LEU A 119 25.19 12.99 -0.30
C LEU A 119 25.63 13.92 0.86
N PRO A 120 24.73 14.27 1.79
CA PRO A 120 25.12 15.00 2.99
C PRO A 120 26.12 14.15 3.80
N LYS A 121 27.17 14.79 4.31
CA LYS A 121 28.30 14.09 4.95
C LYS A 121 28.12 13.91 6.46
N THR A 122 27.18 14.65 7.05
CA THR A 122 26.92 14.65 8.50
C THR A 122 25.45 14.42 8.80
N LEU A 123 25.17 13.81 9.97
CA LEU A 123 23.80 13.53 10.42
C LEU A 123 23.01 14.81 10.67
N ASP A 124 23.65 15.85 11.20
CA ASP A 124 23.01 17.14 11.50
C ASP A 124 22.57 17.86 10.22
N GLU A 125 23.39 17.79 9.17
CA GLU A 125 23.06 18.33 7.85
C GLU A 125 21.88 17.58 7.21
N ALA A 126 21.87 16.24 7.32
CA ALA A 126 20.75 15.43 6.83
C ALA A 126 19.43 15.75 7.58
N ALA A 127 19.50 15.91 8.90
CA ALA A 127 18.36 16.28 9.74
C ALA A 127 17.81 17.66 9.39
N SER A 128 18.68 18.65 9.20
CA SER A 128 18.30 20.00 8.77
C SER A 128 17.65 19.99 7.39
N ASN A 129 18.21 19.25 6.43
CA ASN A 129 17.64 19.11 5.08
C ASN A 129 16.25 18.45 5.08
N PHE A 130 16.03 17.46 5.95
CA PHE A 130 14.73 16.81 6.11
C PHE A 130 13.70 17.71 6.82
N GLN A 131 14.13 18.43 7.86
CA GLN A 131 13.29 19.44 8.52
C GLN A 131 12.82 20.47 7.50
N ASN A 132 13.73 21.04 6.71
CA ASN A 132 13.40 21.98 5.64
C ASN A 132 12.48 21.37 4.57
N LEU A 133 12.59 20.07 4.28
CA LEU A 133 11.67 19.41 3.35
C LEU A 133 10.22 19.39 3.89
N ILE A 134 10.03 19.17 5.19
CA ILE A 134 8.71 19.09 5.80
C ILE A 134 8.13 20.49 6.09
N THR A 135 8.99 21.48 6.36
CA THR A 135 8.55 22.82 6.80
C THR A 135 8.47 23.86 5.69
N THR A 136 9.21 23.72 4.57
CA THR A 136 9.35 24.82 3.60
C THR A 136 8.60 24.60 2.27
N ASN A 137 7.67 25.51 2.00
CA ASN A 137 7.05 25.88 0.72
C ASN A 137 6.07 24.91 0.03
N LEU A 138 4.92 25.49 -0.33
CA LEU A 138 3.82 24.88 -1.08
C LEU A 138 4.27 24.29 -2.42
N THR A 139 5.24 24.90 -3.11
CA THR A 139 5.76 24.46 -4.41
C THR A 139 6.53 23.14 -4.32
N SER A 140 7.42 22.99 -3.33
CA SER A 140 8.10 21.71 -3.07
C SER A 140 7.10 20.63 -2.65
N SER A 141 6.04 21.04 -1.96
CA SER A 141 4.94 20.19 -1.51
C SER A 141 3.92 19.85 -2.63
N VAL A 142 4.01 20.45 -3.81
CA VAL A 142 3.13 20.13 -4.96
C VAL A 142 3.85 19.26 -5.98
N PHE A 143 5.17 19.37 -6.07
CA PHE A 143 5.99 18.57 -7.00
C PHE A 143 6.55 17.28 -6.38
N PHE A 144 6.73 17.23 -5.05
CA PHE A 144 7.32 16.09 -4.33
C PHE A 144 6.50 15.64 -3.10
N PHE A 145 5.21 15.95 -3.07
CA PHE A 145 4.21 15.47 -2.11
C PHE A 145 2.98 15.05 -2.93
#